data_AF-A0A2V8IEH7-F1
#
_entry.id   AF-A0A2V8IEH7-F1
#
_cell.length_a   1.000
_cell.length_b   1.000
_cell.length_c   1.000
_cell.angle_alpha   90.00
_cell.angle_beta   90.00
_cell.angle_gamma   90.00
#
_symmetry.space_group_name_H-M   'P 1'
#
loop_
_entity.id
_entity.type
_entity.pdbx_description
1 polymer ?
#
loop_
_entity_poly.entity_id
_entity_poly.type
_entity_poly.pdbx_seq_one_letter_code
_entity_poly.pdbx_strand_id
1 'polypeptide(L)'
;GTSRTIDNRKVPHFQVVLGGKRQENAAAYGLAIGTVPSKRIPEVVTLLTERYVQDRAGEESFQDFVKRIGKPELRRMLEPFMDVPSFESDPSYYSDWGDPRVFTIGDLGAGECAGAVVSTVQFDLAAAERLVFESQLKLDEGDYTRSDALAYKAMLQAAIALVRTEFHDVPDHPDSIVNEFRTRFYDTNVLGDRYAGNKFAQYLFRRHDSPPQVHTRDSAHRIVEEAQLFIEAVYACHDSLTERGTVGISGRLPVQIGKAAP
;
A
#
# COMPACT_ATOMS: atom_id res chain seq x y z
N GLY A 1 8.49 7.53 -2.29
CA GLY A 1 8.70 6.17 -2.82
C GLY A 1 8.32 5.20 -1.74
N THR A 2 7.66 4.12 -2.11
CA THR A 2 7.31 2.99 -1.25
C THR A 2 7.94 1.73 -1.87
N SER A 3 7.89 0.61 -1.16
CA SER A 3 8.28 -0.69 -1.72
C SER A 3 7.12 -1.65 -1.51
N ARG A 4 6.92 -2.55 -2.46
CA ARG A 4 5.98 -3.66 -2.35
C ARG A 4 6.77 -4.95 -2.47
N THR A 5 6.45 -5.96 -1.67
CA THR A 5 6.96 -7.31 -1.90
C THR A 5 6.06 -8.02 -2.89
N ILE A 6 6.63 -8.60 -3.95
CA ILE A 6 5.97 -9.42 -4.96
C ILE A 6 6.87 -10.63 -5.21
N ASP A 7 6.32 -11.85 -5.13
CA ASP A 7 7.09 -13.11 -5.24
C ASP A 7 8.34 -13.15 -4.33
N ASN A 8 8.17 -12.75 -3.06
CA ASN A 8 9.25 -12.62 -2.07
C ASN A 8 10.41 -11.70 -2.50
N ARG A 9 10.19 -10.80 -3.46
CA ARG A 9 11.19 -9.84 -3.94
C ARG A 9 10.66 -8.42 -3.81
N LYS A 10 11.56 -7.48 -3.51
CA LYS A 10 11.20 -6.06 -3.39
C LYS A 10 11.08 -5.43 -4.76
N VAL A 11 10.00 -4.69 -4.93
CA VAL A 11 9.72 -3.89 -6.11
C VAL A 11 9.53 -2.45 -5.66
N PRO A 12 10.43 -1.53 -6.05
CA PRO A 12 10.27 -0.11 -5.79
C PRO A 12 8.99 0.42 -6.46
N HIS A 13 8.21 1.21 -5.72
CA HIS A 13 7.00 1.86 -6.21
C HIS A 13 7.00 3.36 -5.87
N PHE A 14 6.23 4.13 -6.63
CA PHE A 14 5.87 5.50 -6.30
C PHE A 14 4.36 5.66 -6.24
N GLN A 15 3.92 6.40 -5.23
CA GLN A 15 2.55 6.89 -5.17
C GLN A 15 2.43 8.11 -6.08
N VAL A 16 1.55 8.02 -7.07
CA VAL A 16 1.22 9.12 -7.98
C VAL A 16 0.19 9.99 -7.29
N VAL A 17 0.58 11.23 -7.00
CA VAL A 17 -0.27 12.23 -6.34
C VAL A 17 -0.48 13.38 -7.32
N LEU A 18 -1.74 13.69 -7.65
CA LEU A 18 -2.12 14.75 -8.59
C LEU A 18 -3.11 15.72 -7.95
N GLY A 19 -3.14 16.96 -8.46
CA GLY A 19 -4.12 17.97 -8.05
C GLY A 19 -3.72 18.87 -6.88
N GLY A 20 -2.45 18.86 -6.45
CA GLY A 20 -1.95 19.78 -5.43
C GLY A 20 -1.81 21.22 -5.93
N LYS A 21 -2.27 22.21 -5.14
CA LYS A 21 -2.13 23.65 -5.42
C LYS A 21 -1.21 24.31 -4.39
N ARG A 22 -0.23 25.11 -4.85
CA ARG A 22 0.66 25.91 -3.97
C ARG A 22 0.14 27.33 -3.70
N GLN A 23 -0.65 27.91 -4.62
CA GLN A 23 -1.27 29.24 -4.45
C GLN A 23 -2.63 29.15 -3.75
N GLU A 24 -2.98 30.18 -2.97
CA GLU A 24 -4.20 30.27 -2.12
C GLU A 24 -4.26 29.20 -1.02
N ASN A 25 -3.44 29.35 0.03
CA ASN A 25 -3.54 28.57 1.29
C ASN A 25 -3.67 27.04 1.13
N ALA A 26 -2.99 26.43 0.16
CA ALA A 26 -3.08 24.98 -0.07
C ALA A 26 -4.52 24.46 -0.22
N ALA A 27 -5.42 25.26 -0.84
CA ALA A 27 -6.86 24.98 -0.92
C ALA A 27 -7.24 23.63 -1.58
N ALA A 28 -6.29 22.98 -2.26
CA ALA A 28 -6.37 21.59 -2.70
C ALA A 28 -5.02 20.90 -2.44
N TYR A 29 -4.98 19.97 -1.49
CA TYR A 29 -3.88 19.02 -1.36
C TYR A 29 -4.03 17.95 -2.44
N GLY A 30 -2.91 17.61 -3.08
CA GLY A 30 -2.89 16.49 -4.01
C GLY A 30 -3.14 15.23 -3.21
N LEU A 31 -4.14 14.45 -3.61
CA LEU A 31 -4.42 13.16 -2.99
C LEU A 31 -3.97 12.04 -3.94
N ALA A 32 -3.62 10.89 -3.36
CA ALA A 32 -3.11 9.75 -4.11
C ALA A 32 -4.10 9.28 -5.18
N ILE A 33 -3.60 9.01 -6.38
CA ILE A 33 -4.37 8.47 -7.50
C ILE A 33 -4.10 6.97 -7.66
N GLY A 34 -2.86 6.54 -7.46
CA GLY A 34 -2.48 5.14 -7.55
C GLY A 34 -1.01 4.91 -7.20
N THR A 35 -0.63 3.65 -7.01
CA THR A 35 0.74 3.24 -6.71
C THR A 35 1.30 2.50 -7.91
N VAL A 36 2.40 3.00 -8.49
CA VAL A 36 2.97 2.54 -9.76
C VAL A 36 4.41 2.05 -9.54
N PRO A 37 4.85 0.95 -10.16
CA PRO A 37 6.22 0.47 -10.08
C PRO A 37 7.20 1.52 -10.61
N SER A 38 8.35 1.70 -9.94
CA SER A 38 9.30 2.76 -10.28
C SER A 38 9.76 2.72 -11.73
N LYS A 39 9.87 1.53 -12.35
CA LYS A 39 10.26 1.38 -13.76
C LYS A 39 9.22 1.93 -14.74
N ARG A 40 7.94 2.00 -14.36
CA ARG A 40 6.85 2.55 -15.19
C ARG A 40 6.68 4.05 -15.06
N ILE A 41 7.36 4.72 -14.12
CA ILE A 41 7.18 6.15 -13.88
C ILE A 41 7.47 7.02 -15.10
N PRO A 42 8.56 6.79 -15.88
CA PRO A 42 8.77 7.55 -17.11
C PRO A 42 7.60 7.43 -18.09
N GLU A 43 7.04 6.24 -18.26
CA GLU A 43 5.89 6.00 -19.13
C GLU A 43 4.63 6.70 -18.63
N VAL A 44 4.39 6.68 -17.31
CA VAL A 44 3.26 7.39 -16.68
C VAL A 44 3.39 8.91 -16.86
N VAL A 45 4.59 9.46 -16.71
CA VAL A 45 4.84 10.90 -16.94
C VAL A 45 4.56 11.25 -18.41
N THR A 46 5.06 10.45 -19.35
CA THR A 46 4.79 10.64 -20.79
C THR A 46 3.28 10.56 -21.07
N LEU A 47 2.59 9.53 -20.61
CA LEU A 47 1.13 9.38 -20.77
C LEU A 47 0.37 10.61 -20.29
N LEU A 48 0.65 11.08 -19.07
CA LEU A 48 -0.06 12.22 -18.47
C LEU A 48 0.21 13.52 -19.22
N THR A 49 1.46 13.74 -19.64
CA THR A 49 1.86 14.96 -20.36
C THR A 49 1.34 14.98 -21.80
N GLU A 50 1.42 13.86 -22.52
CA GLU A 50 0.84 13.71 -23.85
C GLU A 50 -0.67 13.90 -23.82
N ARG A 51 -1.35 13.26 -22.86
CA ARG A 51 -2.80 13.40 -22.70
C ARG A 51 -3.19 14.86 -22.45
N TYR A 52 -2.44 15.57 -21.61
CA TYR A 52 -2.67 16.98 -21.38
C TYR A 52 -2.46 17.83 -22.64
N VAL A 53 -1.38 17.62 -23.39
CA VAL A 53 -1.10 18.40 -24.61
C VAL A 53 -2.19 18.18 -25.67
N GLN A 54 -2.70 16.96 -25.80
CA GLN A 54 -3.74 16.60 -26.77
C GLN A 54 -5.11 17.15 -26.40
N ASP A 55 -5.49 17.09 -25.11
CA ASP A 55 -6.86 17.34 -24.67
C ASP A 55 -7.05 18.67 -23.92
N ARG A 56 -6.00 19.48 -23.73
CA ARG A 56 -6.12 20.78 -23.06
C ARG A 56 -7.02 21.73 -23.83
N ALA A 57 -7.86 22.46 -23.10
CA ALA A 57 -8.73 23.47 -23.67
C ALA A 57 -8.04 24.84 -23.70
N GLY A 58 -7.55 25.28 -24.87
CA GLY A 58 -6.93 26.59 -25.02
C GLY A 58 -5.68 26.75 -24.14
N GLU A 59 -5.66 27.76 -23.28
CA GLU A 59 -4.58 28.02 -22.31
C GLU A 59 -4.82 27.36 -20.95
N GLU A 60 -5.64 26.30 -20.90
CA GLU A 60 -5.87 25.52 -19.69
C GLU A 60 -4.55 25.03 -19.08
N SER A 61 -4.40 25.21 -17.77
CA SER A 61 -3.24 24.72 -17.02
C SER A 61 -3.35 23.21 -16.78
N PHE A 62 -2.22 22.52 -16.53
CA PHE A 62 -2.24 21.09 -16.19
C PHE A 62 -3.10 20.80 -14.95
N GLN A 63 -3.15 21.74 -14.00
CA GLN A 63 -3.96 21.60 -12.79
C GLN A 63 -5.45 21.63 -13.10
N ASP A 64 -5.88 22.56 -13.96
CA ASP A 64 -7.28 22.68 -14.35
C ASP A 64 -7.69 21.50 -15.24
N PHE A 65 -6.79 21.05 -16.11
CA PHE A 65 -6.96 19.82 -16.87
C PHE A 65 -7.20 18.61 -15.96
N VAL A 66 -6.33 18.38 -14.98
CA VAL A 66 -6.44 17.28 -13.98
C VAL A 66 -7.77 17.35 -13.22
N LYS A 67 -8.21 18.56 -12.83
CA LYS A 67 -9.53 18.76 -12.20
C LYS A 67 -10.68 18.42 -13.14
N ARG A 68 -10.60 18.84 -14.41
CA ARG A 68 -11.65 18.65 -15.40
C ARG A 68 -11.85 17.18 -15.77
N ILE A 69 -10.77 16.43 -15.99
CA ILE A 69 -10.88 14.99 -16.30
C ILE A 69 -11.22 14.16 -15.07
N GLY A 70 -10.84 14.64 -13.88
CA GLY A 70 -11.21 14.07 -12.60
C GLY A 70 -10.41 12.82 -12.20
N LYS A 71 -10.46 12.51 -10.90
CA LYS A 71 -9.74 11.37 -10.31
C LYS A 71 -10.11 10.00 -10.90
N PRO A 72 -11.39 9.69 -11.22
CA PRO A 72 -11.74 8.39 -11.80
C PRO A 72 -11.05 8.14 -13.16
N GLU A 73 -11.00 9.15 -14.03
CA GLU A 73 -10.33 9.02 -15.32
C GLU A 73 -8.82 8.88 -15.15
N LEU A 74 -8.22 9.69 -14.27
CA LEU A 74 -6.80 9.56 -13.93
C LEU A 74 -6.46 8.17 -13.39
N ARG A 75 -7.31 7.62 -12.52
CA ARG A 75 -7.13 6.26 -11.98
C ARG A 75 -7.15 5.23 -13.10
N ARG A 76 -8.12 5.31 -14.02
CA ARG A 76 -8.26 4.43 -15.18
C ARG A 76 -7.04 4.51 -16.11
N MET A 77 -6.50 5.72 -16.32
CA MET A 77 -5.28 5.91 -17.11
C MET A 77 -4.06 5.23 -16.46
N LEU A 78 -3.98 5.19 -15.13
CA LEU A 78 -2.87 4.56 -14.42
C LEU A 78 -3.00 3.05 -14.28
N GLU A 79 -4.20 2.48 -14.32
CA GLU A 79 -4.45 1.02 -14.13
C GLU A 79 -3.49 0.13 -14.92
N PRO A 80 -3.26 0.33 -16.24
CA PRO A 80 -2.36 -0.53 -17.02
C PRO A 80 -0.89 -0.49 -16.57
N PHE A 81 -0.51 0.49 -15.75
CA PHE A 81 0.86 0.69 -15.28
C PHE A 81 1.07 0.21 -13.85
N MET A 82 0.02 -0.24 -13.17
CA MET A 82 0.12 -0.66 -11.77
C MET A 82 0.52 -2.12 -11.59
N ASP A 83 0.35 -2.93 -12.62
CA ASP A 83 0.74 -4.34 -12.58
C ASP A 83 2.26 -4.50 -12.69
N VAL A 84 2.79 -5.46 -11.93
CA VAL A 84 4.20 -5.84 -11.96
C VAL A 84 4.31 -7.22 -12.60
N PRO A 85 5.08 -7.37 -13.69
CA PRO A 85 5.37 -8.68 -14.26
C PRO A 85 6.17 -9.54 -13.27
N SER A 86 6.05 -10.86 -13.36
CA SER A 86 6.87 -11.77 -12.55
C SER A 86 8.36 -11.56 -12.83
N PHE A 87 9.20 -11.92 -11.86
CA PHE A 87 10.65 -11.80 -12.00
C PHE A 87 11.20 -12.51 -13.24
N GLU A 88 10.68 -13.70 -13.55
CA GLU A 88 11.09 -14.47 -14.74
C GLU A 88 10.70 -13.79 -16.05
N SER A 89 9.61 -13.01 -16.05
CA SER A 89 9.15 -12.29 -17.24
C SER A 89 9.93 -10.99 -17.46
N ASP A 90 10.19 -10.23 -16.39
CA ASP A 90 10.98 -8.99 -16.48
C ASP A 90 11.68 -8.67 -15.15
N PRO A 91 12.95 -9.10 -14.98
CA PRO A 91 13.74 -8.82 -13.79
C PRO A 91 13.98 -7.34 -13.50
N SER A 92 13.81 -6.46 -14.50
CA SER A 92 14.18 -5.05 -14.37
C SER A 92 13.33 -4.32 -13.32
N TYR A 93 12.09 -4.78 -13.07
CA TYR A 93 11.16 -4.22 -12.07
C TYR A 93 11.68 -4.37 -10.64
N TYR A 94 12.57 -5.33 -10.41
CA TYR A 94 13.07 -5.72 -9.10
C TYR A 94 14.44 -5.08 -8.79
N SER A 95 14.77 -3.99 -9.48
CA SER A 95 15.94 -3.13 -9.20
C SER A 95 15.55 -1.65 -9.29
N ASP A 96 16.27 -0.78 -8.59
CA ASP A 96 16.03 0.66 -8.68
C ASP A 96 16.73 1.26 -9.92
N TRP A 97 16.42 2.51 -10.28
CA TRP A 97 17.09 3.25 -11.36
C TRP A 97 18.54 3.62 -11.04
N GLY A 98 18.85 3.89 -9.76
CA GLY A 98 20.18 4.31 -9.29
C GLY A 98 21.04 3.21 -8.70
N ASP A 99 20.47 2.03 -8.44
CA ASP A 99 21.17 0.86 -7.90
C ASP A 99 20.82 -0.38 -8.74
N PRO A 100 21.74 -0.85 -9.62
CA PRO A 100 21.49 -1.99 -10.50
C PRO A 100 21.48 -3.33 -9.76
N ARG A 101 21.71 -3.34 -8.43
CA ARG A 101 21.49 -4.54 -7.64
C ARG A 101 20.00 -4.86 -7.68
N VAL A 102 19.67 -5.99 -8.29
CA VAL A 102 18.38 -6.65 -8.03
C VAL A 102 18.27 -6.78 -6.52
N PHE A 103 17.12 -6.45 -5.94
CA PHE A 103 16.86 -6.74 -4.54
C PHE A 103 16.81 -8.26 -4.35
N THR A 104 17.98 -8.89 -4.27
CA THR A 104 18.15 -10.29 -3.90
C THR A 104 18.48 -10.34 -2.43
N ILE A 105 17.65 -11.08 -1.69
CA ILE A 105 18.08 -11.65 -0.41
C ILE A 105 19.03 -12.78 -0.81
N GLY A 106 20.30 -12.68 -0.49
CA GLY A 106 21.37 -13.53 -1.00
C GLY A 106 21.36 -15.02 -0.60
N ASP A 107 20.22 -15.65 -0.30
CA ASP A 107 20.16 -17.01 0.30
C ASP A 107 19.06 -17.96 -0.24
N LEU A 108 18.39 -17.67 -1.37
CA LEU A 108 17.45 -18.63 -1.95
C LEU A 108 18.17 -19.58 -2.91
N GLY A 109 18.45 -20.79 -2.39
CA GLY A 109 18.94 -21.92 -3.17
C GLY A 109 18.07 -22.20 -4.40
N ALA A 110 18.72 -22.59 -5.49
CA ALA A 110 18.07 -23.00 -6.73
C ALA A 110 17.05 -24.12 -6.46
N GLY A 111 15.74 -23.84 -6.49
CA GLY A 111 14.76 -24.90 -6.32
C GLY A 111 13.27 -24.54 -6.22
N GLU A 112 12.88 -23.32 -5.87
CA GLU A 112 11.46 -23.03 -5.56
C GLU A 112 10.82 -22.07 -6.57
N CYS A 113 10.77 -22.46 -7.84
CA CYS A 113 9.98 -21.77 -8.87
C CYS A 113 8.93 -22.71 -9.45
N ALA A 114 7.70 -22.65 -8.92
CA ALA A 114 6.53 -23.25 -9.56
C ALA A 114 5.27 -22.42 -9.23
N GLY A 115 4.83 -21.59 -10.20
CA GLY A 115 3.48 -21.00 -10.25
C GLY A 115 3.18 -19.90 -9.24
N ALA A 116 3.46 -18.64 -9.60
CA ALA A 116 3.14 -17.47 -8.77
C ALA A 116 1.62 -17.32 -8.58
N VAL A 117 1.17 -17.47 -7.33
CA VAL A 117 -0.18 -17.10 -6.87
C VAL A 117 -0.02 -15.78 -6.10
N VAL A 118 -0.75 -14.73 -6.50
CA VAL A 118 -0.81 -13.47 -5.73
C VAL A 118 -1.18 -13.83 -4.28
N SER A 119 -0.37 -13.39 -3.31
CA SER A 119 -0.64 -13.77 -1.92
C SER A 119 -1.99 -13.18 -1.50
N THR A 120 -2.79 -13.95 -0.75
CA THR A 120 -4.11 -13.51 -0.28
C THR A 120 -4.03 -12.14 0.43
N VAL A 121 -2.91 -11.88 1.12
CA VAL A 121 -2.62 -10.60 1.77
C VAL A 121 -2.49 -9.46 0.77
N GLN A 122 -1.74 -9.63 -0.32
CA GLN A 122 -1.59 -8.59 -1.35
C GLN A 122 -2.93 -8.26 -2.01
N PHE A 123 -3.76 -9.27 -2.26
CA PHE A 123 -5.09 -9.08 -2.80
C PHE A 123 -5.99 -8.29 -1.83
N ASP A 124 -5.99 -8.67 -0.54
CA ASP A 124 -6.77 -7.98 0.49
C ASP A 124 -6.29 -6.53 0.69
N LEU A 125 -4.98 -6.27 0.62
CA LEU A 125 -4.42 -4.91 0.71
C LEU A 125 -4.74 -4.06 -0.54
N ALA A 126 -4.71 -4.64 -1.74
CA ALA A 126 -5.18 -3.95 -2.94
C ALA A 126 -6.69 -3.61 -2.86
N ALA A 127 -7.49 -4.44 -2.20
CA ALA A 127 -8.89 -4.11 -1.91
C ALA A 127 -9.02 -2.95 -0.91
N ALA A 128 -8.15 -2.87 0.10
CA ALA A 128 -8.07 -1.71 1.00
C ALA A 128 -7.71 -0.42 0.26
N GLU A 129 -6.75 -0.46 -0.67
CA GLU A 129 -6.39 0.69 -1.52
C GLU A 129 -7.57 1.18 -2.37
N ARG A 130 -8.37 0.25 -2.92
CA ARG A 130 -9.58 0.60 -3.67
C ARG A 130 -10.62 1.31 -2.80
N LEU A 131 -10.81 0.83 -1.57
CA LEU A 131 -11.75 1.44 -0.61
C LEU A 131 -11.33 2.86 -0.21
N VAL A 132 -10.04 3.08 0.05
CA VAL A 132 -9.56 4.44 0.40
C VAL A 132 -9.61 5.38 -0.81
N PHE A 133 -9.44 4.87 -2.03
CA PHE A 133 -9.68 5.66 -3.24
C PHE A 133 -11.16 6.03 -3.40
N GLU A 134 -12.10 5.10 -3.17
CA GLU A 134 -13.54 5.41 -3.18
C GLU A 134 -13.89 6.44 -2.10
N SER A 135 -13.30 6.31 -0.91
CA SER A 135 -13.43 7.28 0.18
C SER A 135 -13.06 8.70 -0.25
N GLN A 136 -11.96 8.83 -1.01
CA GLN A 136 -11.47 10.08 -1.55
C GLN A 136 -12.40 10.67 -2.62
N LEU A 137 -13.07 9.84 -3.42
CA LEU A 137 -14.11 10.32 -4.34
C LEU A 137 -15.30 10.90 -3.57
N LYS A 138 -15.74 10.24 -2.49
CA LYS A 138 -16.83 10.75 -1.64
C LYS A 138 -16.49 12.04 -0.91
N LEU A 139 -15.22 12.21 -0.52
CA LEU A 139 -14.72 13.47 0.01
C LEU A 139 -14.90 14.61 -1.01
N ASP A 140 -14.53 14.38 -2.27
CA ASP A 140 -14.64 15.39 -3.33
C ASP A 140 -16.10 15.73 -3.67
N GLU A 141 -17.00 14.74 -3.60
CA GLU A 141 -18.44 14.92 -3.80
C GLU A 141 -19.13 15.67 -2.63
N GLY A 142 -18.44 15.87 -1.51
CA GLY A 142 -19.01 16.48 -0.30
C GLY A 142 -19.76 15.49 0.61
N ASP A 143 -19.74 14.20 0.29
CA ASP A 143 -20.34 13.14 1.12
C ASP A 143 -19.33 12.69 2.20
N TYR A 144 -19.16 13.55 3.21
CA TYR A 144 -18.17 13.36 4.27
C TYR A 144 -18.47 12.15 5.16
N THR A 145 -19.75 11.82 5.34
CA THR A 145 -20.18 10.65 6.12
C THR A 145 -19.75 9.36 5.42
N ARG A 146 -20.02 9.24 4.11
CA ARG A 146 -19.64 8.05 3.36
C ARG A 146 -18.13 7.95 3.14
N SER A 147 -17.46 9.10 2.97
CA SER A 147 -16.00 9.17 2.94
C SER A 147 -15.42 8.56 4.22
N ASP A 148 -15.79 9.08 5.39
CA ASP A 148 -15.31 8.55 6.68
C ASP A 148 -15.57 7.05 6.85
N ALA A 149 -16.76 6.58 6.49
CA ALA A 149 -17.10 5.15 6.56
C ALA A 149 -16.22 4.27 5.65
N LEU A 150 -15.94 4.73 4.42
CA LEU A 150 -15.08 4.01 3.46
C LEU A 150 -13.61 4.01 3.91
N ALA A 151 -13.09 5.13 4.42
CA ALA A 151 -11.74 5.20 4.98
C ALA A 151 -11.58 4.24 6.15
N TYR A 152 -12.56 4.20 7.06
CA TYR A 152 -12.56 3.26 8.18
C TYR A 152 -12.61 1.80 7.70
N LYS A 153 -13.49 1.49 6.73
CA LYS A 153 -13.56 0.15 6.12
C LYS A 153 -12.25 -0.25 5.45
N ALA A 154 -11.55 0.69 4.81
CA ALA A 154 -10.23 0.44 4.21
C ALA A 154 -9.19 0.04 5.28
N MET A 155 -9.18 0.72 6.43
CA MET A 155 -8.29 0.34 7.55
C MET A 155 -8.63 -1.04 8.12
N LEU A 156 -9.92 -1.37 8.27
CA LEU A 156 -10.32 -2.73 8.71
C LEU A 156 -9.89 -3.80 7.70
N GLN A 157 -10.06 -3.54 6.40
CA GLN A 157 -9.65 -4.45 5.33
C GLN A 157 -8.13 -4.67 5.31
N ALA A 158 -7.34 -3.64 5.58
CA ALA A 158 -5.89 -3.81 5.71
C ALA A 158 -5.51 -4.56 7.00
N ALA A 159 -6.16 -4.27 8.12
CA ALA A 159 -5.91 -4.95 9.39
C ALA A 159 -6.21 -6.45 9.30
N ILE A 160 -7.36 -6.83 8.75
CA ILE A 160 -7.75 -8.25 8.60
C ILE A 160 -6.82 -9.00 7.65
N ALA A 161 -6.29 -8.34 6.61
CA ALA A 161 -5.29 -8.93 5.70
C ALA A 161 -4.06 -9.43 6.47
N LEU A 162 -3.59 -8.65 7.46
CA LEU A 162 -2.45 -9.01 8.29
C LEU A 162 -2.83 -10.06 9.35
N VAL A 163 -3.99 -9.90 10.02
CA VAL A 163 -4.46 -10.87 11.02
C VAL A 163 -4.61 -12.28 10.43
N ARG A 164 -5.11 -12.40 9.20
CA ARG A 164 -5.26 -13.69 8.50
C ARG A 164 -3.96 -14.44 8.25
N THR A 165 -2.81 -13.78 8.38
CA THR A 165 -1.50 -14.45 8.30
C THR A 165 -1.20 -15.31 9.53
N GLU A 166 -1.78 -14.96 10.69
CA GLU A 166 -1.59 -15.71 11.94
C GLU A 166 -2.87 -16.42 12.42
N PHE A 167 -4.04 -15.92 12.01
CA PHE A 167 -5.34 -16.46 12.39
C PHE A 167 -6.30 -16.44 11.20
N HIS A 168 -6.34 -17.57 10.48
CA HIS A 168 -7.08 -17.70 9.22
C HIS A 168 -8.60 -17.47 9.37
N ASP A 169 -9.19 -18.01 10.43
CA ASP A 169 -10.64 -17.99 10.67
C ASP A 169 -11.09 -16.79 11.53
N VAL A 170 -10.44 -15.63 11.33
CA VAL A 170 -10.82 -14.40 12.04
C VAL A 170 -12.27 -13.99 11.70
N PRO A 171 -13.11 -13.70 12.71
CA PRO A 171 -14.46 -13.20 12.47
C PRO A 171 -14.47 -11.87 11.73
N ASP A 172 -15.36 -11.73 10.76
CA ASP A 172 -15.55 -10.51 9.96
C ASP A 172 -16.38 -9.45 10.71
N HIS A 173 -16.03 -9.21 11.97
CA HIS A 173 -16.65 -8.18 12.81
C HIS A 173 -15.60 -7.13 13.20
N PRO A 174 -15.91 -5.81 13.10
CA PRO A 174 -14.94 -4.75 13.38
C PRO A 174 -14.20 -4.90 14.72
N ASP A 175 -14.93 -5.15 15.82
CA ASP A 175 -14.33 -5.31 17.15
C ASP A 175 -13.34 -6.49 17.19
N SER A 176 -13.69 -7.61 16.55
CA SER A 176 -12.83 -8.80 16.50
C SER A 176 -11.56 -8.51 15.71
N ILE A 177 -11.69 -7.88 14.54
CA ILE A 177 -10.55 -7.51 13.69
C ILE A 177 -9.62 -6.55 14.44
N VAL A 178 -10.16 -5.51 15.07
CA VAL A 178 -9.38 -4.49 15.78
C VAL A 178 -8.67 -5.09 17.00
N ASN A 179 -9.34 -5.95 17.77
CA ASN A 179 -8.75 -6.61 18.93
C ASN A 179 -7.64 -7.57 18.52
N GLU A 180 -7.87 -8.45 17.54
CA GLU A 180 -6.83 -9.37 17.05
C GLU A 180 -5.64 -8.61 16.46
N PHE A 181 -5.89 -7.54 15.69
CA PHE A 181 -4.83 -6.71 15.15
C PHE A 181 -4.01 -6.04 16.26
N ARG A 182 -4.68 -5.52 17.30
CA ARG A 182 -4.02 -4.89 18.45
C ARG A 182 -3.12 -5.88 19.18
N THR A 183 -3.67 -7.04 19.55
CA THR A 183 -2.94 -8.06 20.30
C THR A 183 -1.74 -8.61 19.52
N ARG A 184 -1.88 -8.82 18.21
CA ARG A 184 -0.85 -9.50 17.40
C ARG A 184 0.22 -8.57 16.85
N PHE A 185 -0.13 -7.35 16.47
CA PHE A 185 0.77 -6.47 15.73
C PHE A 185 1.11 -5.16 16.46
N TYR A 186 0.22 -4.66 17.32
CA TYR A 186 0.47 -3.44 18.08
C TYR A 186 1.16 -3.72 19.41
N ASP A 187 0.58 -4.58 20.26
CA ASP A 187 1.08 -4.85 21.62
C ASP A 187 2.44 -5.56 21.59
N THR A 188 2.68 -6.37 20.56
CA THR A 188 3.96 -7.05 20.27
C THR A 188 4.99 -6.14 19.61
N ASN A 189 4.61 -4.91 19.26
CA ASN A 189 5.43 -3.94 18.54
C ASN A 189 5.95 -4.45 17.17
N VAL A 190 5.21 -5.36 16.53
CA VAL A 190 5.55 -5.92 15.21
C VAL A 190 5.24 -4.96 14.06
N LEU A 191 4.18 -4.15 14.19
CA LEU A 191 3.85 -3.10 13.21
C LEU A 191 4.83 -1.92 13.26
N GLY A 192 5.55 -1.76 14.38
CA GLY A 192 6.36 -0.58 14.65
C GLY A 192 7.61 -0.53 13.80
N ASP A 193 7.76 0.54 13.01
CA ASP A 193 9.03 0.89 12.39
C ASP A 193 9.93 1.65 13.40
N ARG A 194 11.25 1.51 13.24
CA ARG A 194 12.28 2.15 14.08
C ARG A 194 12.16 3.68 14.17
N TYR A 195 11.49 4.31 13.20
CA TYR A 195 11.33 5.77 13.12
C TYR A 195 9.94 6.27 13.52
N ALA A 196 8.89 5.54 13.14
CA ALA A 196 7.51 5.95 13.34
C ALA A 196 6.83 5.26 14.55
N GLY A 197 7.42 4.20 15.08
CA GLY A 197 6.79 3.32 16.06
C GLY A 197 5.43 2.83 15.56
N ASN A 198 4.52 2.57 16.51
CA ASN A 198 3.17 2.09 16.19
C ASN A 198 2.17 3.23 15.96
N LYS A 199 2.62 4.45 15.64
CA LYS A 199 1.75 5.65 15.56
C LYS A 199 0.61 5.47 14.56
N PHE A 200 0.86 4.74 13.48
CA PHE A 200 -0.11 4.53 12.41
C PHE A 200 -1.25 3.61 12.84
N ALA A 201 -0.99 2.60 13.71
CA ALA A 201 -2.04 1.76 14.29
C ALA A 201 -3.07 2.57 15.09
N GLN A 202 -2.62 3.65 15.73
CA GLN A 202 -3.48 4.50 16.55
C GLN A 202 -4.58 5.18 15.73
N TYR A 203 -4.40 5.34 14.41
CA TYR A 203 -5.45 5.88 13.55
C TYR A 203 -6.66 4.97 13.48
N LEU A 204 -6.44 3.66 13.26
CA LEU A 204 -7.51 2.67 13.29
C LEU A 204 -8.19 2.64 14.67
N PHE A 205 -7.41 2.60 15.75
CA PHE A 205 -7.95 2.53 17.10
C PHE A 205 -8.75 3.77 17.47
N ARG A 206 -8.21 4.97 17.20
CA ARG A 206 -8.91 6.23 17.50
C ARG A 206 -10.25 6.30 16.76
N ARG A 207 -10.28 5.94 15.48
CA ARG A 207 -11.53 5.95 14.71
C ARG A 207 -12.52 4.89 15.20
N HIS A 208 -12.03 3.71 15.57
CA HIS A 208 -12.87 2.61 16.07
C HIS A 208 -13.49 2.94 17.44
N ASP A 209 -12.65 3.38 18.38
CA ASP A 209 -13.03 3.65 19.77
C ASP A 209 -13.82 4.97 19.90
N SER A 210 -13.69 5.89 18.94
CA SER A 210 -14.38 7.19 18.95
C SER A 210 -14.86 7.60 17.56
N PRO A 211 -15.95 6.99 17.05
CA PRO A 211 -16.57 7.39 15.80
C PRO A 211 -17.01 8.87 15.86
N PRO A 212 -16.73 9.68 14.81
CA PRO A 212 -17.15 11.08 14.80
C PRO A 212 -18.68 11.18 14.75
N GLN A 213 -19.24 12.10 15.54
CA GLN A 213 -20.67 12.41 15.54
C GLN A 213 -21.05 13.41 14.44
N VAL A 214 -20.07 14.21 14.00
CA VAL A 214 -20.23 15.22 12.95
C VAL A 214 -19.11 15.01 11.94
N HIS A 215 -19.49 14.93 10.66
CA HIS A 215 -18.55 14.79 9.55
C HIS A 215 -18.38 16.12 8.85
N THR A 216 -17.18 16.69 8.90
CA THR A 216 -16.79 17.89 8.18
C THR A 216 -15.82 17.53 7.06
N ARG A 217 -15.60 18.47 6.13
CA ARG A 217 -14.56 18.34 5.10
C ARG A 217 -13.19 18.02 5.73
N ASP A 218 -12.83 18.73 6.79
CA ASP A 218 -11.53 18.56 7.44
C ASP A 218 -11.39 17.23 8.16
N SER A 219 -12.45 16.73 8.82
CA SER A 219 -12.42 15.42 9.47
C SER A 219 -12.37 14.29 8.44
N ALA A 220 -13.15 14.40 7.36
CA ALA A 220 -13.15 13.42 6.27
C ALA A 220 -11.83 13.42 5.48
N HIS A 221 -11.21 14.58 5.27
CA HIS A 221 -9.87 14.65 4.67
C HIS A 221 -8.82 13.96 5.56
N ARG A 222 -8.82 14.29 6.86
CA ARG A 222 -7.87 13.72 7.82
C ARG A 222 -7.95 12.20 7.87
N ILE A 223 -9.15 11.63 7.95
CA ILE A 223 -9.30 10.18 8.04
C ILE A 223 -8.89 9.48 6.74
N VAL A 224 -9.09 10.10 5.57
CA VAL A 224 -8.58 9.56 4.29
C VAL A 224 -7.05 9.46 4.31
N GLU A 225 -6.35 10.51 4.76
CA GLU A 225 -4.89 10.51 4.89
C GLU A 225 -4.41 9.50 5.94
N GLU A 226 -5.07 9.45 7.09
CA GLU A 226 -4.78 8.49 8.15
C GLU A 226 -4.96 7.05 7.67
N ALA A 227 -6.02 6.75 6.89
CA ALA A 227 -6.25 5.44 6.31
C ALA A 227 -5.16 5.06 5.29
N GLN A 228 -4.74 5.99 4.43
CA GLN A 228 -3.62 5.76 3.49
C GLN A 228 -2.33 5.43 4.25
N LEU A 229 -1.98 6.22 5.27
CA LEU A 229 -0.79 5.99 6.08
C LEU A 229 -0.86 4.65 6.84
N PHE A 230 -2.04 4.27 7.33
CA PHE A 230 -2.24 2.97 7.96
C PHE A 230 -2.03 1.81 6.98
N ILE A 231 -2.61 1.88 5.78
CA ILE A 231 -2.44 0.85 4.74
C ILE A 231 -0.96 0.68 4.38
N GLU A 232 -0.21 1.78 4.21
CA GLU A 232 1.24 1.72 3.97
C GLU A 232 2.01 1.09 5.12
N ALA A 233 1.64 1.37 6.38
CA ALA A 233 2.25 0.73 7.54
C ALA A 233 1.99 -0.78 7.57
N VAL A 234 0.79 -1.23 7.18
CA VAL A 234 0.46 -2.65 7.08
C VAL A 234 1.27 -3.33 5.97
N TYR A 235 1.41 -2.69 4.80
CA TYR A 235 2.30 -3.19 3.74
C TYR A 235 3.73 -3.38 4.26
N ALA A 236 4.30 -2.36 4.90
CA ALA A 236 5.66 -2.41 5.44
C ALA A 236 5.84 -3.49 6.52
N CYS A 237 4.81 -3.73 7.34
CA CYS A 237 4.83 -4.78 8.36
C CYS A 237 4.79 -6.17 7.73
N HIS A 238 3.85 -6.43 6.82
CA HIS A 238 3.77 -7.69 6.08
C HIS A 238 5.10 -8.01 5.38
N ASP A 239 5.64 -7.02 4.68
CA ASP A 239 6.95 -7.05 4.04
C ASP A 239 8.07 -7.49 5.00
N SER A 240 8.11 -6.89 6.20
CA SER A 240 9.11 -7.21 7.22
C SER A 240 8.92 -8.62 7.81
N LEU A 241 7.68 -9.09 7.93
CA LEU A 241 7.36 -10.44 8.42
C LEU A 241 7.76 -11.51 7.41
N THR A 242 7.51 -11.29 6.12
CA THR A 242 7.95 -12.20 5.05
C THR A 242 9.47 -12.34 5.06
N GLU A 243 10.21 -11.24 5.21
CA GLU A 243 11.69 -11.26 5.31
C GLU A 243 12.20 -12.03 6.55
N ARG A 244 11.58 -11.86 7.72
CA ARG A 244 11.96 -12.60 8.93
C ARG A 244 11.65 -14.08 8.83
N GLY A 245 10.54 -14.44 8.18
CA GLY A 245 10.13 -15.83 7.94
C GLY A 245 11.12 -16.60 7.06
N THR A 246 11.68 -15.97 6.03
CA THR A 246 12.73 -16.57 5.18
C THR A 246 14.05 -16.78 5.92
N VAL A 247 14.46 -15.84 6.79
CA VAL A 247 15.69 -15.96 7.58
C VAL A 247 15.60 -17.08 8.62
N GLY A 248 14.42 -17.32 9.22
CA GLY A 248 14.22 -18.36 10.24
C GLY A 248 14.34 -19.81 9.74
N ILE A 249 14.13 -20.05 8.44
CA ILE A 249 14.23 -21.39 7.83
C ILE A 249 15.68 -21.75 7.47
N SER A 250 16.53 -20.76 7.20
CA SER A 250 17.96 -20.94 6.87
C SER A 250 18.84 -21.28 8.11
N GLY A 251 18.31 -21.13 9.33
CA GLY A 251 19.07 -21.26 10.58
C GLY A 251 19.24 -22.66 11.19
N ARG A 252 18.72 -23.74 10.59
CA ARG A 252 18.97 -25.10 11.10
C ARG A 252 20.26 -25.68 10.53
N LEU A 253 21.37 -25.48 11.27
CA LEU A 253 22.64 -26.19 11.06
C LEU A 253 22.39 -27.72 10.98
N PRO A 254 23.04 -28.44 10.04
CA PRO A 254 22.90 -29.88 9.94
C PRO A 254 23.46 -30.55 11.19
N VAL A 255 22.65 -31.44 11.79
CA VAL A 255 23.03 -32.32 12.89
C VAL A 255 24.27 -33.10 12.47
N GLN A 256 25.41 -32.83 13.12
CA GLN A 256 26.60 -33.67 12.98
C GLN A 256 26.31 -35.04 13.58
N ILE A 257 26.15 -36.04 12.72
CA ILE A 257 26.14 -37.45 13.11
C ILE A 257 27.56 -37.79 13.55
N GLY A 258 27.76 -37.87 14.87
CA GLY A 258 29.03 -38.24 15.48
C GLY A 258 29.45 -39.65 15.05
N LYS A 259 30.66 -39.77 14.50
CA LYS A 259 31.33 -41.06 14.30
C LYS A 259 31.61 -41.69 15.67
N ALA A 260 31.07 -42.88 15.90
CA ALA A 260 31.60 -43.79 16.88
C ALA A 260 32.97 -44.29 16.39
N ALA A 261 33.98 -44.23 17.26
CA ALA A 261 35.21 -45.00 17.12
C ALA A 261 35.42 -45.78 18.43
N PRO A 262 35.90 -47.03 18.36
CA PRO A 262 36.17 -47.87 19.53
C PRO A 262 37.40 -47.42 20.32
#